data_AF-A0AAE1MLT8-F1
#
_entry.id   AF-A0AAE1MLT8-F1
#
_cell.length_a   1.000
_cell.length_b   1.000
_cell.length_c   1.000
_cell.angle_alpha   90.00
_cell.angle_beta   90.00
_cell.angle_gamma   90.00
#
_symmetry.space_group_name_H-M   'P 1'
#
loop_
_entity.id
_entity.type
_entity.pdbx_description
1 polymer ?
#
loop_
_entity_poly.entity_id
_entity_poly.type
_entity_poly.pdbx_seq_one_letter_code
_entity_poly.pdbx_strand_id
1 'polypeptide(L)'
;MQTLRLHRSVNFAAPLHSPRSRRSFTMKVRACLHLDELHLSATRLEDRIVFTLLERTMYAYNRSLYNMHGTLDFETEGGMLRNIVSKLEHLQAAFGGFHVPEELPFFPQNLPEEWCATDHPDAAIMRENPLFLDPVAATLNCNSKLWTLYSLAILSQ
;
A
#
# COMPACT_ATOMS: atom_id res chain seq x y z
N MET A 1 -39.82 44.19 57.93
CA MET A 1 -38.44 44.30 57.40
C MET A 1 -38.29 43.35 56.22
N GLN A 2 -37.64 43.83 55.16
CA GLN A 2 -37.65 43.33 53.80
C GLN A 2 -37.16 41.87 53.66
N THR A 3 -37.89 41.04 52.91
CA THR A 3 -37.37 39.77 52.37
C THR A 3 -37.11 39.95 50.88
N LEU A 4 -35.83 39.94 50.51
CA LEU A 4 -35.36 40.13 49.14
C LEU A 4 -35.57 38.85 48.31
N ARG A 5 -36.27 39.03 47.18
CA ARG A 5 -36.30 38.11 46.03
C ARG A 5 -34.88 37.92 45.51
N LEU A 6 -34.44 36.66 45.40
CA LEU A 6 -33.34 36.28 44.52
C LEU A 6 -33.84 35.28 43.48
N HIS A 7 -33.63 35.68 42.24
CA HIS A 7 -33.94 35.02 40.99
C HIS A 7 -32.79 34.05 40.66
N ARG A 8 -33.04 32.77 40.33
CA ARG A 8 -32.39 32.11 39.17
C ARG A 8 -32.74 30.63 38.96
N SER A 9 -33.02 30.37 37.69
CA SER A 9 -32.49 29.30 36.85
C SER A 9 -32.98 27.87 37.09
N VAL A 10 -33.99 27.51 36.29
CA VAL A 10 -34.27 26.14 35.90
C VAL A 10 -33.07 25.61 35.12
N ASN A 11 -32.32 24.67 35.70
CA ASN A 11 -31.25 23.98 35.00
C ASN A 11 -31.85 22.91 34.08
N PHE A 12 -32.01 23.24 32.80
CA PHE A 12 -32.24 22.25 31.74
C PHE A 12 -30.88 21.69 31.30
N ALA A 13 -30.32 20.77 32.08
CA ALA A 13 -29.12 20.04 31.68
C ALA A 13 -29.54 18.82 30.84
N ALA A 14 -29.68 19.01 29.53
CA ALA A 14 -29.71 17.90 28.58
C ALA A 14 -28.28 17.33 28.44
N PRO A 15 -28.05 16.02 28.59
CA PRO A 15 -26.74 15.43 28.38
C PRO A 15 -26.45 15.36 26.86
N LEU A 16 -25.77 16.39 26.34
CA LEU A 16 -25.15 16.37 25.01
C LEU A 16 -23.83 15.60 25.07
N HIS A 17 -23.90 14.26 25.05
CA HIS A 17 -23.00 13.39 24.28
C HIS A 17 -23.19 11.94 24.75
N SER A 18 -23.60 11.06 23.85
CA SER A 18 -23.27 9.64 24.02
C SER A 18 -21.74 9.49 23.94
N PRO A 19 -21.11 8.65 24.77
CA PRO A 19 -19.73 8.27 24.54
C PRO A 19 -19.71 7.50 23.21
N ARG A 20 -19.25 8.18 22.16
CA ARG A 20 -18.97 7.56 20.88
C ARG A 20 -17.97 6.45 21.19
N SER A 21 -18.42 5.20 21.11
CA SER A 21 -17.56 4.02 21.17
C SER A 21 -16.41 4.30 20.19
N ARG A 22 -15.23 4.62 20.72
CA ARG A 22 -13.99 4.51 19.97
C ARG A 22 -13.88 3.03 19.67
N ARG A 23 -14.46 2.60 18.54
CA ARG A 23 -13.92 1.46 17.83
C ARG A 23 -12.48 1.85 17.60
N SER A 24 -11.60 1.27 18.41
CA SER A 24 -10.19 1.21 18.07
C SER A 24 -10.17 0.65 16.66
N PHE A 25 -9.95 1.51 15.68
CA PHE A 25 -9.58 1.06 14.36
C PHE A 25 -8.15 0.59 14.53
N THR A 26 -7.98 -0.60 15.10
CA THR A 26 -6.76 -1.36 14.92
C THR A 26 -6.70 -1.57 13.42
N MET A 27 -5.90 -0.76 12.74
CA MET A 27 -5.52 -1.03 11.37
C MET A 27 -4.93 -2.43 11.43
N LYS A 28 -5.67 -3.43 10.95
CA LYS A 28 -5.18 -4.79 10.87
C LYS A 28 -4.03 -4.68 9.89
N VAL A 29 -2.81 -4.56 10.42
CA VAL A 29 -1.56 -4.67 9.67
C VAL A 29 -1.80 -5.82 8.71
N ARG A 30 -1.64 -5.57 7.40
CA ARG A 30 -1.91 -6.51 6.30
C ARG A 30 -1.62 -7.91 6.82
N ALA A 31 -2.70 -8.64 7.10
CA ALA A 31 -2.61 -9.86 7.90
C ALA A 31 -1.59 -10.75 7.21
N CYS A 32 -0.53 -11.12 7.92
CA CYS A 32 0.46 -12.06 7.45
C CYS A 32 -0.28 -13.27 6.87
N LEU A 33 -0.01 -13.64 5.62
CA LEU A 33 -0.71 -14.76 5.01
C LEU A 33 -0.54 -16.00 5.89
N HIS A 34 -1.64 -16.51 6.41
CA HIS A 34 -1.66 -17.83 7.03
C HIS A 34 -2.07 -18.82 5.93
N LEU A 35 -1.47 -20.01 5.93
CA LEU A 35 -1.77 -21.04 4.92
C LEU A 35 -3.28 -21.36 4.85
N ASP A 36 -3.99 -21.27 5.97
CA ASP A 36 -5.44 -21.48 6.06
C ASP A 36 -6.25 -20.46 5.24
N GLU A 37 -5.74 -19.23 5.08
CA GLU A 37 -6.37 -18.14 4.33
C GLU A 37 -5.84 -18.02 2.87
N LEU A 38 -4.94 -18.92 2.45
CA LEU A 38 -4.29 -18.85 1.13
C LEU A 38 -5.31 -18.77 -0.01
N HIS A 39 -6.34 -19.61 0.02
CA HIS A 39 -7.35 -19.64 -1.03
C HIS A 39 -8.10 -18.29 -1.15
N LEU A 40 -8.46 -17.67 -0.02
CA LEU A 40 -9.13 -16.36 0.01
C LEU A 40 -8.20 -15.26 -0.50
N SER A 41 -6.92 -15.30 -0.13
CA SER A 41 -5.93 -14.33 -0.60
C SER A 41 -5.71 -14.43 -2.11
N ALA A 42 -5.61 -15.66 -2.63
CA ALA A 42 -5.41 -15.93 -4.06
C ALA A 42 -6.61 -15.41 -4.88
N THR A 43 -7.84 -15.70 -4.46
CA THR A 43 -9.04 -15.16 -5.13
C THR A 43 -9.06 -13.63 -5.14
N ARG A 44 -8.69 -12.98 -4.03
CA ARG A 44 -8.63 -11.51 -3.98
C ARG A 44 -7.54 -10.93 -4.89
N LEU A 45 -6.38 -11.59 -4.98
CA LEU A 45 -5.31 -11.18 -5.89
C LEU A 45 -5.69 -11.38 -7.35
N GLU A 46 -6.37 -12.48 -7.66
CA GLU A 46 -6.94 -12.74 -8.99
C GLU A 46 -7.92 -11.65 -9.40
N ASP A 47 -8.93 -11.36 -8.57
CA ASP A 47 -9.90 -10.31 -8.83
C ASP A 47 -9.21 -8.96 -9.06
N ARG A 48 -8.21 -8.62 -8.22
CA ARG A 48 -7.45 -7.38 -8.36
C ARG A 48 -6.71 -7.31 -9.69
N ILE A 49 -6.09 -8.40 -10.14
CA ILE A 49 -5.40 -8.46 -11.44
C ILE A 49 -6.41 -8.28 -12.58
N VAL A 50 -7.56 -8.97 -12.53
CA VAL A 50 -8.59 -8.87 -13.56
C VAL A 50 -9.12 -7.43 -13.67
N PHE A 51 -9.50 -6.82 -12.55
CA PHE A 51 -10.04 -5.46 -12.55
C PHE A 51 -9.01 -4.42 -13.02
N THR A 52 -7.76 -4.52 -12.56
CA THR A 52 -6.71 -3.57 -12.98
C THR A 52 -6.35 -3.71 -14.47
N LEU A 53 -6.40 -4.93 -15.02
CA LEU A 53 -6.23 -5.14 -16.45
C LEU A 53 -7.41 -4.59 -17.24
N LEU A 54 -8.65 -4.82 -16.79
CA LEU A 54 -9.84 -4.23 -17.42
C LEU A 54 -9.77 -2.70 -17.43
N GLU A 55 -9.39 -2.08 -16.31
CA GLU A 55 -9.17 -0.63 -16.25
C GLU A 55 -8.09 -0.18 -17.25
N ARG A 56 -6.99 -0.94 -17.39
CA ARG A 56 -5.95 -0.62 -18.37
C ARG A 56 -6.48 -0.72 -19.81
N THR A 57 -7.39 -1.64 -20.12
CA THR A 57 -7.96 -1.75 -21.48
C THR A 57 -8.79 -0.53 -21.91
N MET A 58 -9.24 0.29 -20.96
CA MET A 58 -9.95 1.54 -21.24
C MET A 58 -9.07 2.59 -21.93
N TYR A 59 -7.75 2.40 -21.93
CA TYR A 59 -6.78 3.31 -22.53
C TYR A 59 -6.11 2.66 -23.74
N ALA A 60 -6.01 3.40 -24.85
CA ALA A 60 -5.28 2.95 -26.03
C ALA A 60 -3.78 2.71 -25.72
N TYR A 61 -3.13 1.88 -26.53
CA TYR A 61 -1.70 1.67 -26.41
C TYR A 61 -0.91 2.96 -26.67
N ASN A 62 -0.35 3.54 -25.61
CA ASN A 62 0.40 4.79 -25.70
C ASN A 62 1.90 4.53 -25.75
N ARG A 63 2.42 4.36 -26.97
CA ARG A 63 3.83 4.02 -27.23
C ARG A 63 4.83 4.99 -26.60
N SER A 64 4.48 6.28 -26.44
CA SER A 64 5.37 7.27 -25.84
C SER A 64 5.62 7.03 -24.34
N LEU A 65 4.70 6.37 -23.63
CA LEU A 65 4.86 6.05 -22.21
C LEU A 65 5.88 4.93 -21.94
N TYR A 66 6.06 4.04 -22.92
CA TYR A 66 6.84 2.81 -22.78
C TYR A 66 8.19 2.86 -23.51
N ASN A 67 8.31 3.70 -24.54
CA ASN A 67 9.56 3.87 -25.28
C ASN A 67 10.60 4.60 -24.43
N MET A 68 11.83 4.07 -24.39
CA MET A 68 13.00 4.72 -23.81
C MET A 68 13.34 6.09 -24.43
N HIS A 69 12.92 6.30 -25.69
CA HIS A 69 13.15 7.53 -26.45
C HIS A 69 11.86 8.36 -26.66
N GLY A 70 10.76 7.97 -25.99
CA GLY A 70 9.47 8.66 -26.05
C GLY A 70 9.53 9.98 -25.29
N THR A 71 9.70 11.06 -26.04
CA THR A 71 9.83 12.45 -25.60
C THR A 71 8.73 12.90 -24.64
N LEU A 72 9.15 13.35 -23.45
CA LEU A 72 8.60 14.44 -22.64
C LEU A 72 9.71 14.83 -21.63
N ASP A 73 10.65 15.67 -22.06
CA ASP A 73 11.52 16.58 -21.28
C ASP A 73 12.12 16.19 -19.92
N PHE A 74 12.13 14.91 -19.55
CA PHE A 74 12.83 14.40 -18.40
C PHE A 74 13.90 13.45 -18.90
N GLU A 75 15.14 13.69 -18.49
CA GLU A 75 16.32 12.80 -18.63
C GLU A 75 16.03 11.47 -17.92
N THR A 76 15.10 10.70 -18.46
CA THR A 76 14.52 9.56 -17.78
C THR A 76 14.87 8.29 -18.52
N GLU A 77 15.97 7.68 -18.07
CA GLU A 77 16.44 6.40 -18.55
C GLU A 77 15.39 5.30 -18.34
N GLY A 78 14.68 4.91 -19.41
CA GLY A 78 13.81 3.74 -19.39
C GLY A 78 12.31 3.97 -19.62
N GLY A 79 11.89 5.16 -20.03
CA GLY A 79 10.48 5.46 -20.36
C GLY A 79 9.62 5.78 -19.13
N MET A 80 8.50 6.47 -19.35
CA MET A 80 7.65 7.04 -18.28
C MET A 80 7.15 5.99 -17.28
N LEU A 81 6.72 4.81 -17.75
CA LEU A 81 6.25 3.73 -16.88
C LEU A 81 7.31 3.31 -15.85
N ARG A 82 8.56 3.11 -16.31
CA ARG A 82 9.67 2.70 -15.44
C ARG A 82 9.92 3.72 -14.34
N ASN A 83 9.87 5.01 -14.65
CA ASN A 83 10.10 6.05 -13.65
C ASN A 83 8.97 6.14 -12.64
N ILE A 84 7.72 5.99 -13.08
CA ILE A 84 6.57 6.00 -12.18
C ILE A 84 6.69 4.82 -11.21
N VAL A 85 6.94 3.62 -11.71
CA VAL A 85 7.12 2.43 -10.86
C VAL A 85 8.29 2.62 -9.92
N SER A 86 9.46 3.04 -10.43
CA SER A 86 10.64 3.32 -9.60
C SER A 86 10.33 4.31 -8.48
N LYS A 87 9.72 5.46 -8.78
CA LYS A 87 9.36 6.46 -7.76
C LYS A 87 8.35 5.94 -6.73
N LEU A 88 7.37 5.15 -7.16
CA LEU A 88 6.42 4.52 -6.25
C LEU A 88 7.11 3.51 -5.33
N GLU A 89 8.06 2.73 -5.84
CA GLU A 89 8.86 1.81 -5.04
C GLU A 89 9.74 2.53 -4.03
N HIS A 90 10.34 3.67 -4.39
CA HIS A 90 11.10 4.47 -3.43
C HIS A 90 10.21 4.96 -2.28
N LEU A 91 8.98 5.39 -2.59
CA LEU A 91 8.02 5.78 -1.57
C LEU A 91 7.61 4.58 -0.72
N GLN A 92 7.27 3.44 -1.32
CA GLN A 92 6.92 2.21 -0.60
C GLN A 92 8.05 1.72 0.32
N ALA A 93 9.30 1.78 -0.15
CA ALA A 93 10.50 1.43 0.62
C ALA A 93 10.68 2.36 1.83
N ALA A 94 10.53 3.67 1.64
CA ALA A 94 10.67 4.64 2.74
C ALA A 94 9.71 4.34 3.91
N PHE A 95 8.55 3.74 3.61
CA PHE A 95 7.55 3.33 4.61
C PHE A 95 7.65 1.85 5.04
N GLY A 96 8.72 1.13 4.67
CA GLY A 96 8.93 -0.27 5.07
C GLY A 96 8.04 -1.27 4.34
N GLY A 97 7.56 -0.94 3.14
CA GLY A 97 6.63 -1.78 2.38
C GLY A 97 7.23 -3.09 1.85
N PHE A 98 8.55 -3.28 1.94
CA PHE A 98 9.27 -4.49 1.51
C PHE A 98 9.69 -5.40 2.68
N HIS A 99 9.20 -5.14 3.90
CA HIS A 99 9.33 -6.10 5.03
C HIS A 99 8.40 -7.31 4.88
N VAL A 100 7.30 -7.14 4.14
CA VAL A 100 6.34 -8.21 3.88
C VAL A 100 6.94 -9.15 2.83
N PRO A 101 7.02 -10.46 3.08
CA PRO A 101 7.73 -11.40 2.20
C PRO A 101 7.09 -11.53 0.81
N GLU A 102 5.81 -11.17 0.69
CA GLU A 102 5.04 -11.21 -0.55
C GLU A 102 5.30 -9.99 -1.44
N GLU A 103 5.73 -8.88 -0.86
CA GLU A 103 5.95 -7.62 -1.58
C GLU A 103 7.40 -7.60 -2.06
N LEU A 104 7.59 -7.86 -3.36
CA LEU A 104 8.90 -7.91 -4.00
C LEU A 104 9.12 -6.68 -4.88
N PRO A 105 10.27 -5.99 -4.79
CA PRO A 105 10.56 -4.85 -5.65
C PRO A 105 10.85 -5.28 -7.10
N PHE A 106 10.42 -4.49 -8.07
CA PHE A 106 10.81 -4.57 -9.48
C PHE A 106 12.23 -4.00 -9.69
N PHE A 107 12.59 -2.92 -8.98
CA PHE A 107 13.90 -2.25 -9.13
C PHE A 107 14.69 -2.21 -7.80
N PRO A 108 15.27 -3.35 -7.35
CA PRO A 108 15.94 -3.44 -6.06
C PRO A 108 17.23 -2.61 -5.94
N GLN A 109 17.82 -2.17 -7.06
CA GLN A 109 19.13 -1.49 -7.04
C GLN A 109 19.09 -0.09 -6.40
N ASN A 110 17.93 0.57 -6.37
CA ASN A 110 17.81 1.98 -6.03
C ASN A 110 16.89 2.24 -4.82
N LEU A 111 16.66 1.26 -3.95
CA LEU A 111 15.73 1.44 -2.83
C LEU A 111 16.35 2.33 -1.74
N PRO A 112 15.65 3.37 -1.25
CA PRO A 112 16.12 4.19 -0.15
C PRO A 112 16.11 3.42 1.17
N GLU A 113 16.93 3.86 2.11
CA GLU A 113 16.85 3.38 3.50
C GLU A 113 15.52 3.80 4.12
N GLU A 114 14.96 2.91 4.94
CA GLU A 114 13.62 3.07 5.48
C GLU A 114 13.58 4.16 6.54
N TRP A 115 12.71 5.14 6.36
CA TRP A 115 12.50 6.22 7.31
C TRP A 115 11.67 5.77 8.52
N CYS A 116 10.70 4.88 8.31
CA CYS A 116 9.69 4.53 9.31
C CYS A 116 10.17 3.50 10.36
N ALA A 117 11.37 2.94 10.20
CA ALA A 117 11.80 1.74 10.91
C ALA A 117 12.46 1.98 12.28
N THR A 118 12.80 3.22 12.62
CA THR A 118 13.73 3.47 13.75
C THR A 118 13.05 3.81 15.07
N ASP A 119 11.89 4.47 15.08
CA ASP A 119 11.38 5.11 16.31
C ASP A 119 9.94 4.75 16.73
N HIS A 120 9.20 3.92 15.96
CA HIS A 120 7.79 3.61 16.26
C HIS A 120 7.60 2.20 16.87
N PRO A 121 6.84 2.05 17.99
CA PRO A 121 6.63 0.75 18.65
C PRO A 121 5.96 -0.30 17.74
N ASP A 122 5.14 0.13 16.78
CA ASP A 122 4.47 -0.77 15.83
C ASP A 122 5.41 -1.28 14.71
N ALA A 123 6.61 -0.72 14.56
CA ALA A 123 7.60 -1.20 13.59
C ALA A 123 8.15 -2.60 13.95
N ALA A 124 8.16 -2.96 15.24
CA ALA A 124 8.51 -4.30 15.70
C ALA A 124 7.46 -5.33 15.26
N ILE A 125 6.18 -4.96 15.31
CA ILE A 125 5.06 -5.82 14.87
C ILE A 125 5.12 -6.05 13.35
N MET A 126 5.57 -5.06 12.58
CA MET A 126 5.78 -5.22 11.13
C MET A 126 6.94 -6.16 10.76
N ARG A 127 7.95 -6.33 11.63
CA ARG A 127 9.05 -7.30 11.41
C ARG A 127 8.68 -8.73 11.78
N GLU A 128 7.73 -8.93 12.69
CA GLU A 128 7.28 -10.26 13.11
C GLU A 128 6.36 -10.87 12.06
N ASN A 129 6.97 -11.24 10.93
CA ASN A 129 6.31 -12.01 9.92
C ASN A 129 6.38 -13.50 10.28
N PRO A 130 5.25 -14.24 10.35
CA PRO A 130 5.25 -15.66 10.67
C PRO A 130 6.11 -16.41 9.65
N LEU A 131 7.09 -17.17 10.16
CA LEU A 131 8.05 -17.97 9.42
C LEU A 131 7.39 -19.24 8.84
N PHE A 132 6.36 -19.10 8.00
CA PHE A 132 5.78 -20.24 7.27
C PHE A 132 6.47 -20.48 5.93
N LEU A 133 7.21 -19.49 5.41
CA LEU A 133 8.01 -19.62 4.19
C LEU A 133 9.42 -20.11 4.52
N ASP A 134 9.94 -20.99 3.66
CA ASP A 134 11.34 -21.41 3.71
C ASP A 134 12.28 -20.21 3.47
N PRO A 135 13.44 -20.11 4.15
CA PRO A 135 14.40 -19.02 3.93
C PRO A 135 14.81 -18.81 2.47
N VAL A 136 14.76 -19.86 1.64
CA VAL A 136 15.03 -19.77 0.20
C VAL A 136 14.04 -18.80 -0.48
N ALA A 137 12.81 -18.66 -0.01
CA ALA A 137 11.81 -17.78 -0.58
C ALA A 137 12.25 -16.31 -0.63
N ALA A 138 13.02 -15.85 0.36
CA ALA A 138 13.56 -14.47 0.37
C ALA A 138 14.53 -14.19 -0.78
N THR A 139 15.11 -15.22 -1.39
CA THR A 139 16.03 -15.09 -2.53
C THR A 139 15.32 -15.13 -3.88
N LEU A 140 14.04 -15.53 -3.90
CA LEU A 140 13.28 -15.72 -5.13
C LEU A 140 12.57 -14.42 -5.51
N ASN A 141 12.97 -13.83 -6.63
CA ASN A 141 12.26 -12.72 -7.25
C ASN A 141 12.16 -12.92 -8.76
N CYS A 142 10.93 -13.02 -9.28
CA CYS A 142 10.65 -13.22 -10.70
C CYS A 142 10.12 -11.96 -11.40
N ASN A 143 10.17 -10.79 -10.75
CA ASN A 143 9.63 -9.53 -11.27
C ASN A 143 10.25 -9.11 -12.60
N SER A 144 11.51 -9.47 -12.88
CA SER A 144 12.14 -9.23 -14.19
C SER A 144 11.42 -9.97 -15.33
N LYS A 145 10.96 -11.20 -15.08
CA LYS A 145 10.17 -11.98 -16.02
C LYS A 145 8.75 -11.42 -16.14
N LEU A 146 8.14 -11.01 -15.03
CA LEU A 146 6.82 -10.39 -15.03
C LEU A 146 6.81 -9.07 -15.80
N TRP A 147 7.83 -8.23 -15.63
CA TRP A 147 8.00 -6.99 -16.39
C TRP A 147 8.05 -7.25 -17.90
N THR A 148 8.80 -8.27 -18.30
CA THR A 148 8.93 -8.70 -19.69
C THR A 148 7.60 -9.19 -20.23
N LEU A 149 6.91 -10.06 -19.49
CA LEU A 149 5.60 -10.59 -19.86
C LEU A 149 4.55 -9.48 -19.99
N TYR A 150 4.48 -8.56 -19.02
CA TYR A 150 3.52 -7.46 -19.05
C TYR A 150 3.79 -6.53 -20.24
N SER A 151 5.04 -6.18 -20.50
CA SER A 151 5.42 -5.26 -21.58
C SER A 151 5.24 -5.87 -22.97
N LEU A 152 5.55 -7.15 -23.16
CA LEU A 152 5.62 -7.79 -24.48
C LEU A 152 4.42 -8.67 -24.85
N ALA A 153 3.61 -9.10 -23.87
CA ALA A 153 2.49 -10.00 -24.15
C ALA A 153 1.15 -9.40 -23.75
N ILE A 154 1.09 -8.59 -22.68
CA ILE A 154 -0.16 -8.00 -22.19
C ILE A 154 -0.38 -6.60 -22.77
N LEU A 155 0.62 -5.72 -22.68
CA LEU A 155 0.48 -4.33 -23.12
C LEU A 155 0.53 -4.13 -24.63
N SER A 156 1.25 -4.99 -25.36
CA SER A 156 1.49 -4.82 -26.80
C SER A 156 0.40 -5.45 -27.69
N GLN A 157 -0.79 -5.70 -27.14
CA GLN A 157 -1.98 -6.12 -27.89
C GLN A 157 -2.75 -4.89 -28.40
#